data_AF-A0AAV9MZH5-F1
#
_entry.id   AF-A0AAV9MZH5-F1
#
_cell.length_a   1.000
_cell.length_b   1.000
_cell.length_c   1.000
_cell.angle_alpha   90.00
_cell.angle_beta   90.00
_cell.angle_gamma   90.00
#
_symmetry.space_group_name_H-M   'P 1'
#
loop_
_entity.id
_entity.type
_entity.pdbx_description
1 polymer ?
#
loop_
_entity_poly.entity_id
_entity_poly.type
_entity_poly.pdbx_seq_one_letter_code
_entity_poly.pdbx_strand_id
1 'polypeptide(L)'
;MDRLIELLTETAQRIEASEHDITRFSITREVDKKTTEPTNTLVLIETYKSRATFERHFQAPQYAEFQEVLKREDIIDFSDPNEAEIRTVRYVSGHW
;
A
#
# COMPACT_ATOMS: atom_id res chain seq x y z
N MET A 1 -1.46 13.37 6.57
CA MET A 1 -2.35 12.19 6.68
C MET A 1 -3.39 12.16 5.56
N ASP A 2 -4.25 13.16 5.41
CA ASP A 2 -5.32 13.14 4.39
C ASP A 2 -4.75 13.15 2.96
N ARG A 3 -3.64 13.87 2.74
CA ARG A 3 -2.91 13.85 1.47
C ARG A 3 -2.38 12.47 1.06
N LEU A 4 -1.93 11.67 2.03
CA LEU A 4 -1.44 10.31 1.76
C LEU A 4 -2.58 9.39 1.31
N ILE A 5 -3.77 9.54 1.90
CA ILE A 5 -4.97 8.78 1.51
C ILE A 5 -5.40 9.15 0.09
N GLU A 6 -5.40 10.45 -0.25
CA GLU A 6 -5.71 10.91 -1.60
C GLU A 6 -4.77 10.29 -2.63
N LEU A 7 -3.45 10.40 -2.40
CA LEU A 7 -2.44 9.86 -3.30
C LEU A 7 -2.54 8.33 -3.45
N LEU A 8 -2.78 7.62 -2.35
CA LEU A 8 -3.01 6.17 -2.39
C LEU A 8 -4.28 5.82 -3.15
N THR A 9 -5.36 6.59 -3.00
CA THR A 9 -6.64 6.36 -3.70
C THR A 9 -6.50 6.60 -5.21
N GLU A 10 -5.84 7.68 -5.61
CA GLU A 10 -5.54 7.98 -7.02
C GLU A 10 -4.64 6.91 -7.65
N THR A 11 -3.65 6.44 -6.91
CA THR A 11 -2.74 5.39 -7.36
C THR A 11 -3.46 4.04 -7.46
N ALA A 12 -4.32 3.71 -6.48
CA ALA A 12 -5.16 2.51 -6.49
C ALA A 12 -6.05 2.43 -7.74
N GLN A 13 -6.71 3.53 -8.10
CA GLN A 13 -7.57 3.60 -9.29
C GLN A 13 -6.78 3.35 -10.58
N ARG A 14 -5.57 3.90 -10.68
CA ARG A 14 -4.67 3.68 -11.83
C ARG A 14 -4.17 2.24 -11.90
N ILE A 15 -3.84 1.64 -10.76
CA ILE A 15 -3.44 0.23 -10.64
C ILE A 15 -4.59 -0.68 -11.05
N GLU A 16 -5.80 -0.46 -10.53
CA GLU A 16 -6.99 -1.25 -10.86
C GLU A 16 -7.29 -1.22 -12.38
N ALA A 17 -7.13 -0.05 -12.99
CA ALA A 17 -7.33 0.13 -14.43
C ALA A 17 -6.26 -0.55 -15.31
N SER A 18 -5.05 -0.78 -14.80
CA SER A 18 -3.90 -1.24 -15.60
C SER A 18 -3.36 -2.63 -15.22
N GLU A 19 -3.66 -3.12 -14.02
CA GLU A 19 -3.06 -4.32 -13.43
C GLU A 19 -4.13 -5.33 -12.98
N HIS A 20 -4.82 -5.96 -13.94
CA HIS A 20 -5.91 -6.92 -13.68
C HIS A 20 -5.50 -8.24 -12.97
N ASP A 21 -4.24 -8.38 -12.60
CA ASP A 21 -3.70 -9.51 -11.83
C ASP A 21 -3.56 -9.22 -10.34
N ILE A 22 -3.87 -7.99 -9.92
CA ILE A 22 -4.06 -7.61 -8.52
C ILE A 22 -5.53 -7.86 -8.19
N THR A 23 -5.77 -8.80 -7.29
CA THR A 23 -7.12 -9.28 -6.94
C THR A 23 -7.72 -8.57 -5.75
N ARG A 24 -6.91 -7.82 -5.00
CA ARG A 24 -7.35 -6.95 -3.91
C ARG A 24 -6.40 -5.77 -3.78
N PHE A 25 -6.95 -4.59 -3.59
CA PHE A 25 -6.25 -3.39 -3.15
C PHE A 25 -7.16 -2.66 -2.15
N SER A 26 -6.73 -2.53 -0.89
CA SER A 26 -7.57 -1.96 0.18
C SER A 26 -6.74 -1.10 1.11
N ILE A 27 -7.21 0.13 1.35
CA ILE A 27 -6.58 1.09 2.25
C ILE A 27 -7.43 1.19 3.51
N THR A 28 -6.81 1.04 4.67
CA THR A 28 -7.48 1.18 5.97
C THR A 28 -6.63 2.03 6.91
N ARG A 29 -7.26 2.79 7.81
CA ARG A 29 -6.55 3.53 8.86
C ARG A 29 -6.51 2.67 10.11
N GLU A 30 -5.34 2.49 10.71
CA GLU A 30 -5.22 1.74 11.97
C GLU A 30 -5.91 2.52 13.09
N VAL A 31 -6.59 1.78 13.99
CA VAL A 31 -7.28 2.33 15.15
C VAL A 31 -6.52 1.91 16.40
N ASP A 32 -6.27 2.86 17.31
CA ASP A 32 -5.66 2.59 18.59
C ASP A 32 -6.60 1.71 19.42
N LYS A 33 -6.12 0.53 19.83
CA LYS A 33 -6.95 -0.46 20.54
C LYS A 33 -7.37 -0.05 21.94
N LYS A 34 -6.70 0.94 22.55
CA LYS A 34 -6.98 1.46 23.89
C LYS A 34 -7.94 2.63 23.85
N THR A 35 -7.80 3.52 22.87
CA THR A 35 -8.60 4.76 22.78
C THR A 35 -9.73 4.68 21.76
N THR A 36 -9.71 3.70 20.86
CA THR A 36 -10.61 3.55 19.71
C THR A 36 -10.55 4.69 18.69
N GLU A 37 -9.56 5.57 18.82
CA GLU A 37 -9.32 6.68 17.90
C GLU A 37 -8.46 6.25 16.71
N PRO A 38 -8.65 6.83 15.51
CA PRO A 38 -7.77 6.58 14.37
C PRO A 38 -6.34 7.07 14.62
N THR A 39 -5.36 6.26 14.26
CA THR A 39 -3.93 6.61 14.31
C THR A 39 -3.49 7.33 13.03
N ASN A 40 -2.23 7.78 13.00
CA ASN A 40 -1.55 8.27 11.80
C ASN A 40 -0.99 7.15 10.91
N THR A 41 -1.36 5.90 11.15
CA THR A 41 -0.90 4.75 10.37
C THR A 41 -1.96 4.33 9.36
N LEU A 42 -1.54 4.17 8.10
CA LEU A 42 -2.34 3.54 7.06
C LEU A 42 -1.84 2.12 6.81
N VAL A 43 -2.78 1.21 6.63
CA VAL A 43 -2.53 -0.19 6.28
C VAL A 43 -3.06 -0.42 4.87
N LEU A 44 -2.14 -0.73 3.96
CA LEU A 44 -2.45 -1.15 2.61
C LEU A 44 -2.44 -2.68 2.54
N ILE A 45 -3.54 -3.27 2.04
CA ILE A 45 -3.70 -4.71 1.87
C ILE A 45 -3.86 -5.01 0.39
N GLU A 46 -2.88 -5.71 -0.16
CA GLU A 46 -2.84 -6.11 -1.57
C GLU A 46 -2.82 -7.63 -1.71
N THR A 47 -3.49 -8.14 -2.73
CA THR A 47 -3.44 -9.56 -3.09
C THR A 47 -3.12 -9.69 -4.57
N TYR A 48 -2.19 -10.59 -4.87
CA TYR A 48 -1.65 -10.80 -6.20
C TYR A 48 -1.90 -12.25 -6.63
N LYS A 49 -2.20 -12.48 -7.92
CA LYS A 49 -2.35 -13.86 -8.45
C LYS A 49 -1.07 -14.68 -8.36
N SER A 50 0.10 -14.03 -8.41
CA SER A 50 1.40 -14.70 -8.43
C SER A 50 2.51 -13.81 -7.89
N ARG A 51 3.65 -14.42 -7.58
CA ARG A 51 4.88 -13.68 -7.24
C ARG A 51 5.39 -12.82 -8.40
N ALA A 52 5.25 -13.28 -9.65
CA ALA A 52 5.63 -12.49 -10.81
C ALA A 52 4.77 -11.21 -10.93
N THR A 53 3.49 -11.30 -10.58
CA THR A 53 2.60 -10.14 -10.52
C THR A 53 3.04 -9.15 -9.44
N PHE A 54 3.40 -9.64 -8.25
CA PHE A 54 3.96 -8.81 -7.19
C PHE A 54 5.22 -8.08 -7.69
N GLU A 55 6.20 -8.81 -8.23
CA GLU A 55 7.46 -8.20 -8.69
C GLU A 55 7.23 -7.16 -9.80
N ARG A 56 6.32 -7.43 -10.74
CA ARG A 56 5.95 -6.47 -11.80
C ARG A 56 5.28 -5.22 -11.25
N HIS A 57 4.43 -5.36 -10.23
CA HIS A 57 3.70 -4.25 -9.61
C HIS A 57 4.67 -3.20 -9.00
N PHE A 58 5.67 -3.66 -8.24
CA PHE A 58 6.70 -2.78 -7.65
C PHE A 58 7.66 -2.16 -8.68
N GLN A 59 7.65 -2.65 -9.92
CA GLN A 59 8.43 -2.10 -11.03
C GLN A 59 7.59 -1.21 -11.95
N ALA A 60 6.29 -1.08 -11.69
CA ALA A 60 5.39 -0.36 -12.56
C ALA A 60 5.63 1.16 -12.51
N PRO A 61 5.48 1.90 -13.63
CA PRO A 61 5.70 3.34 -13.66
C PRO A 61 4.89 4.10 -12.62
N GLN A 62 3.62 3.73 -12.41
CA GLN A 62 2.75 4.34 -11.40
C GLN A 62 3.27 4.19 -9.97
N TYR A 63 3.96 3.08 -9.67
CA TYR A 63 4.54 2.86 -8.34
C TYR A 63 5.76 3.77 -8.13
N ALA A 64 6.63 3.89 -9.15
CA ALA A 64 7.74 4.83 -9.12
C ALA A 64 7.28 6.29 -9.02
N GLU A 65 6.26 6.68 -9.80
CA GLU A 65 5.66 8.02 -9.73
C GLU A 65 5.10 8.32 -8.34
N PHE A 66 4.40 7.36 -7.73
CA PHE A 66 3.88 7.50 -6.37
C PHE A 66 4.99 7.72 -5.35
N GLN A 67 6.09 6.94 -5.41
CA GLN A 67 7.24 7.13 -4.52
C GLN A 67 7.87 8.52 -4.68
N GLU A 68 8.02 9.01 -5.91
CA GLU A 68 8.58 10.35 -6.16
C GLU A 68 7.67 11.47 -5.64
N VAL A 69 6.34 11.31 -5.71
CA VAL A 69 5.40 12.26 -5.10
C VAL A 69 5.55 12.26 -3.58
N LEU A 70 5.62 11.09 -2.95
CA LEU A 70 5.76 10.98 -1.49
C LEU A 70 7.04 11.65 -0.97
N LYS A 71 8.17 11.45 -1.67
CA LYS A 71 9.44 12.11 -1.34
C LYS A 71 9.37 13.63 -1.56
N ARG A 72 8.82 14.06 -2.70
CA ARG A 72 8.75 15.48 -3.07
C ARG A 72 7.86 16.28 -2.12
N GLU A 73 6.76 15.68 -1.67
CA GLU A 73 5.81 16.29 -0.74
C GLU A 73 6.17 16.07 0.74
N ASP A 74 7.31 15.42 1.03
CA ASP A 74 7.80 15.11 2.39
C ASP A 74 6.74 14.42 3.27
N ILE A 75 6.03 13.44 2.68
CA ILE A 75 4.90 12.76 3.32
C ILE A 75 5.37 11.55 4.13
N ILE A 76 6.41 10.87 3.66
CA ILE A 76 6.99 9.66 4.27
C ILE A 76 8.51 9.76 4.13
N ASP A 77 9.22 9.61 5.25
CA ASP A 77 10.65 9.37 5.25
C ASP A 77 10.95 7.89 5.00
N PHE A 78 11.28 7.55 3.76
CA PHE A 78 11.67 6.17 3.39
C PHE A 78 13.01 5.72 4.01
N SER A 79 13.75 6.60 4.67
CA SER A 79 14.95 6.24 5.42
C SER A 79 14.65 5.84 6.88
N ASP A 80 13.46 6.18 7.40
CA ASP A 80 12.99 5.72 8.70
C ASP A 80 12.17 4.42 8.54
N PRO A 81 12.65 3.27 9.05
CA PRO A 81 11.92 2.00 8.97
C PRO A 81 10.60 2.02 9.77
N ASN A 82 10.36 3.03 10.61
CA ASN A 82 9.11 3.20 11.36
C ASN A 82 8.05 4.00 10.58
N GLU A 83 8.42 4.73 9.52
CA GLU A 83 7.48 5.50 8.71
C GLU A 83 6.94 4.72 7.51
N ALA A 84 7.70 3.76 7.00
CA ALA A 84 7.24 2.86 5.93
C ALA A 84 7.71 1.42 6.15
N GLU A 85 6.76 0.52 6.42
CA GLU A 85 7.02 -0.91 6.51
C GLU A 85 6.19 -1.68 5.47
N ILE A 86 6.86 -2.47 4.63
CA ILE A 86 6.21 -3.41 3.70
C ILE A 86 6.36 -4.82 4.26
N ARG A 87 5.23 -5.43 4.64
CA ARG A 87 5.17 -6.84 5.07
C ARG A 87 4.54 -7.71 4.01
N THR A 88 5.32 -8.63 3.43
CA THR A 88 4.76 -9.67 2.54
C THR A 88 4.28 -10.85 3.36
N VAL A 89 2.95 -11.04 3.44
CA VAL A 89 2.36 -12.25 4.03
C VAL A 89 2.07 -13.25 2.92
N ARG A 90 2.71 -14.43 2.97
CA ARG A 90 2.34 -15.52 2.05
C ARG A 90 0.99 -16.09 2.48
N TYR A 91 0.08 -16.29 1.53
CA TYR A 91 -1.13 -17.07 1.77
C TYR A 91 -0.72 -18.49 2.15
N VAL A 92 -0.91 -18.86 3.41
CA VAL A 92 -0.82 -20.26 3.84
C VAL A 92 -2.23 -20.81 3.67
N SER A 93 -2.43 -21.67 2.68
CA SER A 93 -3.67 -22.43 2.55
C SER A 93 -3.77 -23.38 3.76
N GLY A 94 -4.35 -22.90 4.85
CA GLY A 94 -4.76 -23.74 5.96
C GLY A 94 -6.02 -24.49 5.56
N HIS A 95 -5.93 -25.81 5.43
CA HIS A 95 -7.09 -26.66 5.58
C HIS A 95 -7.64 -26.42 6.99
N TRP A 96 -8.82 -25.83 7.08
CA TRP A 96 -9.64 -25.84 8.30
C TRP A 96 -10.44 -27.14 8.35
#